data_AF-A0A1C5YZH8-F1
#
_entry.id   AF-A0A1C5YZH8-F1
#
_cell.length_a   1.000
_cell.length_b   1.000
_cell.length_c   1.000
_cell.angle_alpha   90.00
_cell.angle_beta   90.00
_cell.angle_gamma   90.00
#
_symmetry.space_group_name_H-M   'P 1'
#
loop_
_entity.id
_entity.type
_entity.pdbx_description
1 polymer ?
#
loop_
_entity_poly.entity_id
_entity_poly.type
_entity_poly.pdbx_seq_one_letter_code
_entity_poly.pdbx_strand_id
1 'polypeptide(L)'
;MHKAMKLCSFLFSCLLCMNICVVQAASYEISFRGGVNGTVEGQKSVSYTVEENSKFPDEPQVEAKDGYVFVGWNKQLPEVGSLVNGKEVYVARYAAVVSGIRYTVHYVNEIGVDIATQRTMVAEEGNEVTLRAKVIAGYESKEKQRKVIVDKEHHVFKFVYKLIDKDAVDKNANQNQQTQQTTGTETSQVSGQEQTVDKETDAVNGNTKDEIKTEKEEENKTPLAGLFGNDHSNIGYLAAGAGCLLFLILLFFWKKRKKEKETQQ
;
A
#
# COMPACT_ATOMS: atom_id res chain seq x y z
N MET A 1 -41.75 -21.65 66.98
CA MET A 1 -40.37 -21.23 66.66
C MET A 1 -40.19 -21.25 65.14
N HIS A 2 -40.62 -20.22 64.42
CA HIS A 2 -40.47 -20.10 62.96
C HIS A 2 -40.34 -18.62 62.63
N LYS A 3 -39.11 -18.15 62.39
CA LYS A 3 -38.71 -16.98 61.58
C LYS A 3 -37.24 -16.65 61.88
N ALA A 4 -36.33 -17.39 61.25
CA ALA A 4 -34.92 -17.03 61.23
C ALA A 4 -34.23 -17.70 60.03
N MET A 5 -34.73 -17.53 58.80
CA MET A 5 -33.95 -17.96 57.62
C MET A 5 -34.40 -17.32 56.31
N LYS A 6 -34.38 -15.99 56.22
CA LYS A 6 -34.41 -15.28 54.93
C LYS A 6 -33.62 -13.97 55.02
N LEU A 7 -32.32 -14.06 55.33
CA LEU A 7 -31.42 -12.90 55.27
C LEU A 7 -30.03 -13.26 54.70
N CYS A 8 -29.94 -14.30 53.86
CA CYS A 8 -28.70 -14.68 53.18
C CYS A 8 -28.86 -14.75 51.64
N SER A 9 -30.05 -14.49 51.11
CA SER A 9 -30.33 -14.54 49.66
C SER A 9 -30.22 -13.17 48.96
N PHE A 10 -29.89 -12.09 49.69
CA PHE A 10 -29.73 -10.75 49.13
C PHE A 10 -28.27 -10.28 49.09
N LEU A 11 -27.37 -10.90 49.86
CA LEU A 11 -25.93 -10.59 49.81
C LEU A 11 -25.20 -11.27 48.65
N PHE A 12 -25.76 -12.34 48.08
CA PHE A 12 -25.20 -13.00 46.90
C PHE A 12 -25.58 -12.30 45.58
N SER A 13 -26.61 -11.44 45.60
CA SER A 13 -27.06 -10.68 44.42
C SER A 13 -26.24 -9.41 44.16
N CYS A 14 -25.44 -8.95 45.13
CA CYS A 14 -24.58 -7.77 44.96
C CYS A 14 -23.16 -8.11 44.49
N LEU A 15 -22.77 -9.39 44.54
CA LEU A 15 -21.43 -9.86 44.17
C LEU A 15 -21.33 -10.29 42.69
N LEU A 16 -22.44 -10.32 41.96
CA LEU A 16 -22.47 -10.57 40.50
C LEU A 16 -22.47 -9.29 39.66
N CYS A 17 -22.42 -8.11 40.30
CA CYS A 17 -22.34 -6.80 39.65
C CYS A 17 -20.94 -6.18 39.77
N MET A 18 -19.91 -6.98 40.06
CA MET A 18 -18.54 -6.64 39.68
C MET A 18 -18.51 -6.63 38.16
N ASN A 19 -18.79 -5.45 37.61
CA ASN A 19 -18.56 -5.09 36.24
C ASN A 19 -17.24 -5.70 35.80
N ILE A 20 -17.32 -6.74 34.96
CA ILE A 20 -16.26 -7.02 34.01
C ILE A 20 -16.24 -5.75 33.16
N CYS A 21 -15.37 -4.81 33.53
CA CYS A 21 -14.87 -3.84 32.57
C CYS A 21 -14.10 -4.70 31.56
N VAL A 22 -14.81 -5.16 30.53
CA VAL A 22 -14.15 -5.56 29.29
C VAL A 22 -13.49 -4.27 28.84
N VAL A 23 -12.21 -4.13 29.15
CA VAL A 23 -11.34 -3.17 28.45
C VAL A 23 -11.38 -3.67 27.02
N GLN A 24 -12.32 -3.15 26.24
CA GLN A 24 -12.35 -3.39 24.82
C GLN A 24 -11.09 -2.71 24.28
N ALA A 25 -10.08 -3.52 23.99
CA ALA A 25 -8.82 -3.03 23.44
C ALA A 25 -9.17 -2.15 22.24
N ALA A 26 -8.69 -0.90 22.24
CA ALA A 26 -8.87 -0.03 21.10
C ALA A 26 -8.24 -0.71 19.89
N SER A 27 -8.95 -0.72 18.77
CA SER A 27 -8.42 -1.22 17.50
C SER A 27 -8.56 -0.16 16.43
N TYR A 28 -7.59 -0.15 15.53
CA TYR A 28 -7.50 0.78 14.43
C TYR A 28 -7.64 0.03 13.11
N GLU A 29 -8.35 0.64 12.18
CA GLU A 29 -8.46 0.14 10.81
C GLU A 29 -7.38 0.82 9.95
N ILE A 30 -6.50 0.01 9.35
CA ILE A 30 -5.54 0.47 8.36
C ILE A 30 -5.98 -0.06 6.99
N SER A 31 -6.32 0.84 6.08
CA SER A 31 -6.79 0.46 4.73
C SER A 31 -5.79 0.84 3.66
N PHE A 32 -5.50 -0.09 2.76
CA PHE A 32 -4.77 0.16 1.52
C PHE A 32 -5.73 0.01 0.35
N ARG A 33 -5.71 0.98 -0.57
CA ARG A 33 -6.56 1.02 -1.77
C ARG A 33 -5.69 0.99 -3.01
N GLY A 34 -6.03 0.11 -3.97
CA GLY A 34 -5.31 -0.05 -5.23
C GLY A 34 -5.48 1.11 -6.23
N GLY A 35 -6.27 2.13 -5.90
CA GLY A 35 -6.50 3.26 -6.78
C GLY A 35 -7.14 2.89 -8.13
N VAL A 36 -7.13 3.84 -9.06
CA VAL A 36 -7.78 3.67 -10.38
C VAL A 36 -7.01 2.72 -11.31
N ASN A 37 -5.68 2.70 -11.19
CA ASN A 37 -4.77 1.99 -12.10
C ASN A 37 -4.11 0.76 -11.48
N GLY A 38 -4.73 0.16 -10.47
CA GLY A 38 -4.26 -1.13 -9.95
C GLY A 38 -5.19 -1.78 -8.94
N THR A 39 -4.61 -2.77 -8.27
CA THR A 39 -5.15 -3.55 -7.16
C THR A 39 -4.12 -3.70 -6.06
N VAL A 40 -4.59 -4.08 -4.88
CA VAL A 40 -3.81 -4.44 -3.70
C VAL A 40 -4.21 -5.85 -3.29
N GLU A 41 -3.26 -6.77 -3.22
CA GLU A 41 -3.51 -8.20 -3.00
C GLU A 41 -4.61 -8.76 -3.94
N GLY A 42 -4.62 -8.34 -5.21
CA GLY A 42 -5.65 -8.71 -6.19
C GLY A 42 -7.01 -8.03 -6.02
N GLN A 43 -7.17 -7.09 -5.08
CA GLN A 43 -8.45 -6.44 -4.76
C GLN A 43 -8.41 -4.92 -4.91
N LYS A 44 -9.57 -4.27 -4.87
CA LYS A 44 -9.63 -2.79 -4.87
C LYS A 44 -9.20 -2.16 -3.55
N SER A 45 -9.41 -2.87 -2.45
CA SER A 45 -9.03 -2.43 -1.12
C SER A 45 -8.79 -3.64 -0.23
N VAL A 46 -7.79 -3.53 0.65
CA VAL A 46 -7.57 -4.45 1.77
C VAL A 46 -7.55 -3.62 3.05
N SER A 47 -8.25 -4.08 4.09
CA SER A 47 -8.24 -3.46 5.41
C SER A 47 -7.64 -4.43 6.42
N TYR A 48 -6.88 -3.88 7.36
CA TYR A 48 -6.32 -4.59 8.49
C TYR A 48 -6.91 -4.00 9.77
N THR A 49 -7.51 -4.86 10.59
CA THR A 49 -7.87 -4.48 11.96
C THR A 49 -6.67 -4.79 12.85
N VAL A 50 -6.12 -3.75 13.46
CA VAL A 50 -4.89 -3.81 14.25
C VAL A 50 -5.18 -3.28 15.64
N GLU A 51 -4.83 -4.05 16.68
CA GLU A 51 -5.00 -3.59 18.05
C GLU A 51 -4.08 -2.38 18.35
N GLU A 52 -4.50 -1.52 19.26
CA GLU A 52 -3.70 -0.42 19.76
C GLU A 52 -2.36 -0.93 20.32
N ASN A 53 -1.27 -0.22 20.00
CA ASN A 53 0.10 -0.63 20.31
C ASN A 53 0.58 -1.92 19.62
N SER A 54 -0.13 -2.43 18.61
CA SER A 54 0.42 -3.43 17.68
C SER A 54 1.20 -2.78 16.55
N LYS A 55 2.07 -3.56 15.91
CA LYS A 55 2.92 -3.08 14.81
C LYS A 55 2.06 -2.71 13.60
N PHE A 56 2.46 -1.65 12.91
CA PHE A 56 1.88 -1.25 11.63
C PHE A 56 2.00 -2.39 10.62
N PRO A 57 0.94 -2.70 9.86
CA PRO A 57 0.93 -3.82 8.94
C PRO A 57 2.01 -3.68 7.86
N ASP A 58 2.56 -4.80 7.41
CA ASP A 58 3.45 -4.81 6.25
C ASP A 58 2.71 -4.24 5.03
N GLU A 59 3.46 -3.55 4.17
CA GLU A 59 2.90 -3.00 2.93
C GLU A 59 2.36 -4.14 2.05
N PRO A 60 1.11 -4.08 1.57
CA PRO A 60 0.56 -5.13 0.71
C PRO A 60 1.25 -5.17 -0.65
N GLN A 61 1.09 -6.28 -1.36
CA GLN A 61 1.44 -6.39 -2.77
C GLN A 61 0.51 -5.49 -3.60
N VAL A 62 1.09 -4.77 -4.57
CA VAL A 62 0.35 -3.91 -5.50
C VAL A 62 0.50 -4.46 -6.90
N GLU A 63 -0.61 -4.68 -7.60
CA GLU A 63 -0.57 -4.97 -9.04
C GLU A 63 -1.04 -3.74 -9.82
N ALA A 64 -0.16 -3.17 -10.64
CA ALA A 64 -0.53 -2.11 -11.57
C ALA A 64 -1.24 -2.70 -12.80
N LYS A 65 -2.17 -1.94 -13.37
CA LYS A 65 -2.74 -2.24 -14.69
C LYS A 65 -1.66 -2.10 -15.77
N ASP A 66 -1.86 -2.81 -16.87
CA ASP A 66 -1.03 -2.69 -18.07
C ASP A 66 -0.86 -1.23 -18.49
N GLY A 67 0.37 -0.84 -18.83
CA GLY A 67 0.72 0.53 -19.17
C GLY A 67 1.03 1.43 -17.96
N TYR A 68 0.99 0.92 -16.73
CA TYR A 68 1.30 1.68 -15.53
C TYR A 68 2.30 0.97 -14.60
N VAL A 69 2.99 1.77 -13.80
CA VAL A 69 3.83 1.32 -12.67
C VAL A 69 3.44 2.02 -11.39
N PHE A 70 3.56 1.31 -10.26
CA PHE A 70 3.34 1.85 -8.94
C PHE A 70 4.47 2.82 -8.57
N VAL A 71 4.12 4.04 -8.13
CA VAL A 71 5.09 5.09 -7.77
C VAL A 71 5.04 5.48 -6.29
N GLY A 72 4.30 4.71 -5.47
CA GLY A 72 4.15 4.95 -4.04
C GLY A 72 2.71 5.25 -3.62
N TRP A 73 2.53 5.51 -2.33
CA TRP A 73 1.24 5.85 -1.74
C TRP A 73 1.00 7.37 -1.77
N ASN A 74 -0.25 7.77 -1.54
CA ASN A 74 -0.65 9.18 -1.43
C ASN A 74 -0.01 9.94 -0.26
N LYS A 75 0.54 9.21 0.72
CA LYS A 75 1.30 9.76 1.84
C LYS A 75 2.37 8.76 2.27
N GLN A 76 3.37 9.23 2.99
CA GLN A 76 4.46 8.40 3.50
C GLN A 76 3.92 7.34 4.46
N LEU A 77 4.35 6.09 4.28
CA LEU A 77 4.07 5.02 5.25
C LEU A 77 4.93 5.23 6.52
N PRO A 78 4.41 4.86 7.70
CA PRO A 78 5.19 4.83 8.94
C PRO A 78 6.45 3.98 8.80
N GLU A 79 7.40 4.15 9.72
CA GLU A 79 8.59 3.29 9.74
C GLU A 79 8.19 1.82 9.96
N VAL A 80 8.92 0.89 9.33
CA VAL A 80 8.64 -0.55 9.47
C VAL A 80 8.79 -0.98 10.93
N GLY A 81 7.74 -1.59 11.47
CA GLY A 81 7.69 -2.03 12.87
C GLY A 81 7.28 -0.96 13.89
N SER A 82 6.98 0.27 13.45
CA SER A 82 6.34 1.28 14.30
C SER A 82 4.93 0.84 14.73
N LEU A 83 4.43 1.41 15.83
CA LEU A 83 3.11 1.05 16.34
C LEU A 83 2.01 1.85 15.65
N VAL A 84 0.83 1.26 15.52
CA VAL A 84 -0.36 1.97 15.04
C VAL A 84 -0.86 2.93 16.12
N ASN A 85 -1.10 4.18 15.73
CA ASN A 85 -1.57 5.27 16.60
C ASN A 85 -2.91 5.87 16.16
N GLY A 86 -3.57 5.27 15.17
CA GLY A 86 -4.80 5.81 14.59
C GLY A 86 -5.27 5.04 13.36
N LYS A 87 -6.52 5.33 12.96
CA LYS A 87 -7.07 4.89 11.68
C LYS A 87 -6.37 5.60 10.53
N GLU A 88 -5.93 4.84 9.52
CA GLU A 88 -5.25 5.41 8.35
C GLU A 88 -5.72 4.77 7.04
N VAL A 89 -5.77 5.58 5.99
CA VAL A 89 -6.06 5.12 4.61
C VAL A 89 -4.95 5.55 3.67
N TYR A 90 -4.42 4.59 2.92
CA TYR A 90 -3.39 4.77 1.89
C TYR A 90 -3.96 4.41 0.51
N VAL A 91 -3.71 5.26 -0.48
CA VAL A 91 -4.16 5.04 -1.87
C VAL A 91 -2.94 4.97 -2.77
N ALA A 92 -2.84 3.90 -3.55
CA ALA A 92 -1.75 3.68 -4.48
C ALA A 92 -1.77 4.72 -5.61
N ARG A 93 -0.57 5.21 -5.97
CA ARG A 93 -0.34 6.15 -7.07
C ARG A 93 0.42 5.44 -8.19
N TYR A 94 0.15 5.89 -9.41
CA TYR A 94 0.67 5.29 -10.62
C TYR A 94 1.19 6.33 -11.60
N ALA A 95 2.18 5.94 -12.40
CA ALA A 95 2.63 6.67 -13.58
C ALA A 95 2.57 5.74 -14.81
N ALA A 96 2.42 6.32 -15.99
CA ALA A 96 2.50 5.56 -17.23
C ALA A 96 3.92 4.98 -17.39
N VAL A 97 3.99 3.74 -17.87
CA VAL A 97 5.25 3.01 -18.09
C VAL A 97 5.62 3.01 -19.58
N VAL A 98 6.89 3.21 -19.89
CA VAL A 98 7.46 3.14 -21.25
C VAL A 98 8.42 1.96 -21.34
N SER A 99 9.36 1.85 -20.40
CA SER A 99 10.31 0.74 -20.29
C SER A 99 10.20 0.09 -18.91
N GLY A 100 9.31 -0.90 -18.77
CA GLY A 100 9.08 -1.59 -17.50
C GLY A 100 10.17 -2.62 -17.18
N ILE A 101 10.81 -2.50 -16.02
CA ILE A 101 11.73 -3.48 -15.45
C ILE A 101 11.06 -4.17 -14.26
N ARG A 102 11.00 -5.51 -14.33
CA ARG A 102 10.59 -6.34 -13.20
C ARG A 102 11.73 -6.44 -12.21
N TYR A 103 11.47 -6.16 -10.94
CA TYR A 103 12.43 -6.33 -9.87
C TYR A 103 11.89 -7.19 -8.73
N THR A 104 12.80 -7.84 -8.01
CA THR A 104 12.50 -8.75 -6.89
C THR A 104 13.24 -8.32 -5.63
N VAL A 105 12.53 -8.37 -4.50
CA VAL A 105 13.05 -8.13 -3.16
C VAL A 105 13.02 -9.43 -2.37
N HIS A 106 14.20 -9.90 -1.99
CA HIS A 106 14.41 -11.05 -1.12
C HIS A 106 14.53 -10.62 0.35
N TYR A 107 14.08 -11.49 1.24
CA TYR A 107 14.13 -11.27 2.69
C TYR A 107 14.92 -12.43 3.30
N VAL A 108 16.23 -12.20 3.49
CA VAL A 108 17.18 -13.28 3.79
C VAL A 108 17.76 -13.16 5.19
N ASN A 109 18.09 -14.28 5.82
CA ASN A 109 18.90 -14.27 7.04
C ASN A 109 20.38 -13.94 6.75
N GLU A 110 21.23 -13.90 7.77
CA GLU A 110 22.65 -13.54 7.65
C GLU A 110 23.48 -14.49 6.78
N ILE A 111 23.03 -15.72 6.56
CA ILE A 111 23.68 -16.70 5.68
C ILE A 111 23.08 -16.70 4.26
N GLY A 112 22.13 -15.81 3.97
CA GLY A 112 21.59 -15.59 2.63
C GLY A 112 20.40 -16.49 2.25
N VAL A 113 19.79 -17.21 3.20
CA VAL A 113 18.60 -18.03 2.96
C VAL A 113 17.33 -17.19 3.12
N ASP A 114 16.41 -17.27 2.16
CA ASP A 114 15.10 -16.61 2.25
C ASP A 114 14.28 -17.14 3.44
N ILE A 115 13.79 -16.23 4.28
CA ILE A 115 13.01 -16.51 5.51
C ILE A 115 11.58 -15.95 5.44
N ALA A 116 11.23 -15.31 4.32
CA ALA A 116 9.88 -14.87 4.01
C ALA A 116 9.68 -14.82 2.49
N THR A 117 8.43 -14.82 2.04
CA THR A 117 8.09 -14.74 0.62
C THR A 117 8.63 -13.45 -0.01
N GLN A 118 9.35 -13.61 -1.12
CA GLN A 118 9.87 -12.52 -1.93
C GLN A 118 8.75 -11.62 -2.45
N ARG A 119 9.08 -10.35 -2.73
CA ARG A 119 8.17 -9.40 -3.37
C ARG A 119 8.65 -9.13 -4.80
N THR A 120 7.76 -9.19 -5.77
CA THR A 120 8.08 -8.86 -7.16
C THR A 120 7.16 -7.76 -7.66
N MET A 121 7.74 -6.75 -8.31
CA MET A 121 7.07 -5.54 -8.78
C MET A 121 7.63 -5.13 -10.14
N VAL A 122 6.98 -4.16 -10.79
CA VAL A 122 7.48 -3.51 -12.00
C VAL A 122 7.69 -2.03 -11.72
N ALA A 123 8.82 -1.49 -12.17
CA ALA A 123 9.15 -0.07 -12.16
C ALA A 123 9.57 0.37 -13.57
N GLU A 124 9.50 1.68 -13.83
CA GLU A 124 10.14 2.25 -15.02
C GLU A 124 11.66 2.13 -14.89
N GLU A 125 12.34 1.79 -15.97
CA GLU A 125 13.80 1.72 -16.05
C GLU A 125 14.44 3.05 -15.64
N GLY A 126 15.40 2.99 -14.72
CA GLY A 126 16.13 4.15 -14.21
C GLY A 126 15.40 4.94 -13.12
N ASN A 127 14.17 4.59 -12.76
CA ASN A 127 13.47 5.27 -11.66
C ASN A 127 13.98 4.84 -10.29
N GLU A 128 13.96 5.81 -9.36
CA GLU A 128 14.16 5.54 -7.94
C GLU A 128 12.89 4.91 -7.34
N VAL A 129 13.05 3.79 -6.65
CA VAL A 129 11.99 3.13 -5.87
C VAL A 129 12.40 3.07 -4.40
N THR A 130 11.41 3.20 -3.50
CA THR A 130 11.63 2.97 -2.07
C THR A 130 11.27 1.52 -1.74
N LEU A 131 12.26 0.75 -1.33
CA LEU A 131 12.09 -0.61 -0.85
C LEU A 131 11.88 -0.59 0.67
N ARG A 132 10.98 -1.44 1.17
CA ARG A 132 10.68 -1.57 2.60
C ARG A 132 10.89 -3.02 3.06
N ALA A 133 11.47 -3.16 4.25
CA ALA A 133 11.58 -4.44 4.95
C ALA A 133 10.18 -4.94 5.36
N LYS A 134 10.11 -6.21 5.76
CA LYS A 134 8.92 -6.84 6.36
C LYS A 134 9.17 -7.11 7.84
N VAL A 135 8.11 -7.10 8.63
CA VAL A 135 8.18 -7.55 10.03
C VAL A 135 8.13 -9.08 10.05
N ILE A 136 9.25 -9.72 10.43
CA ILE A 136 9.37 -11.18 10.49
C ILE A 136 9.52 -11.61 11.95
N ALA A 137 8.65 -12.50 12.42
CA ALA A 137 8.68 -12.98 13.81
C ALA A 137 10.02 -13.65 14.15
N GLY A 138 10.64 -13.24 15.26
CA GLY A 138 11.94 -13.75 15.71
C GLY A 138 13.15 -13.18 14.98
N TYR A 139 12.97 -12.25 14.04
CA TYR A 139 14.06 -11.64 13.28
C TYR A 139 14.02 -10.11 13.35
N GLU A 140 15.19 -9.49 13.35
CA GLU A 140 15.36 -8.05 13.22
C GLU A 140 16.07 -7.72 11.90
N SER A 141 15.47 -6.85 11.08
CA SER A 141 16.10 -6.38 9.85
C SER A 141 17.22 -5.38 10.13
N LYS A 142 18.35 -5.50 9.41
CA LYS A 142 19.49 -4.56 9.49
C LYS A 142 19.19 -3.16 8.98
N GLU A 143 18.20 -3.03 8.09
CA GLU A 143 17.70 -1.76 7.57
C GLU A 143 16.18 -1.85 7.40
N LYS A 144 15.45 -0.78 7.73
CA LYS A 144 13.97 -0.79 7.64
C LYS A 144 13.46 -0.44 6.24
N GLN A 145 14.19 0.39 5.52
CA GLN A 145 13.88 0.82 4.16
C GLN A 145 15.12 1.40 3.48
N ARG A 146 15.13 1.43 2.15
CA ARG A 146 16.14 2.17 1.36
C ARG A 146 15.62 2.53 -0.02
N LYS A 147 16.23 3.54 -0.62
CA LYS A 147 15.98 3.96 -2.00
C LYS A 147 16.99 3.32 -2.94
N VAL A 148 16.53 2.87 -4.10
CA VAL A 148 17.36 2.23 -5.12
C VAL A 148 16.90 2.67 -6.51
N ILE A 149 17.81 2.64 -7.48
CA ILE A 149 17.46 2.77 -8.89
C ILE A 149 17.25 1.36 -9.45
N VAL A 150 16.16 1.15 -10.18
CA VAL A 150 15.87 -0.13 -10.84
C VAL A 150 16.25 -0.03 -12.31
N ASP A 151 17.08 -0.94 -12.78
CA ASP A 151 17.46 -1.03 -14.20
C ASP A 151 17.75 -2.48 -14.61
N LYS A 152 18.17 -2.70 -15.86
CA LYS A 152 18.46 -4.04 -16.40
C LYS A 152 19.53 -4.80 -15.60
N GLU A 153 20.46 -4.11 -14.96
CA GLU A 153 21.54 -4.69 -14.15
C GLU A 153 21.16 -4.78 -12.67
N HIS A 154 20.37 -3.82 -12.18
CA HIS A 154 19.97 -3.66 -10.78
C HIS A 154 18.47 -3.92 -10.60
N HIS A 155 18.07 -5.19 -10.60
CA HIS A 155 16.66 -5.59 -10.45
C HIS A 155 16.44 -6.69 -9.38
N VAL A 156 17.47 -7.06 -8.63
CA VAL A 156 17.36 -8.00 -7.50
C VAL A 156 17.94 -7.37 -6.26
N PHE A 157 17.12 -7.25 -5.22
CA PHE A 157 17.46 -6.58 -3.97
C PHE A 157 17.26 -7.52 -2.78
N LYS A 158 17.99 -7.28 -1.69
CA LYS A 158 17.88 -8.06 -0.46
C LYS A 158 17.72 -7.13 0.74
N PHE A 159 16.89 -7.54 1.69
CA PHE A 159 16.94 -7.11 3.09
C PHE A 159 17.53 -8.27 3.91
N VAL A 160 18.54 -7.97 4.74
CA VAL A 160 19.22 -8.96 5.57
C VAL A 160 18.70 -8.87 7.00
N TYR A 161 18.42 -10.03 7.60
CA TYR A 161 17.83 -10.17 8.92
C TYR A 161 18.75 -10.94 9.87
N LYS A 162 18.82 -10.46 11.11
CA LYS A 162 19.49 -11.10 12.24
C LYS A 162 18.46 -11.81 13.11
N LEU A 163 18.74 -13.02 13.55
CA LEU A 163 17.88 -13.74 14.50
C LEU A 163 17.94 -13.04 15.87
N ILE A 164 16.79 -12.86 16.51
CA ILE A 164 16.70 -12.39 17.89
C ILE A 164 16.91 -13.62 18.79
N ASP A 165 17.93 -13.59 19.66
CA ASP A 165 18.25 -14.73 20.53
C ASP A 165 17.03 -15.19 21.34
N LYS A 166 16.87 -16.53 21.49
CA LYS A 166 15.71 -17.16 22.15
C LYS A 166 15.48 -16.70 23.59
N ASP A 167 16.52 -16.23 24.28
CA ASP A 167 16.46 -15.72 25.64
C ASP A 167 15.88 -14.28 25.73
N ALA A 168 15.57 -13.65 24.60
CA ALA A 168 14.91 -12.33 24.51
C ALA A 168 13.42 -12.40 24.08
N VAL A 169 12.83 -13.60 24.05
CA VAL A 169 11.49 -13.86 23.46
C VAL A 169 10.30 -13.47 24.35
N ASP A 170 10.50 -12.84 25.51
CA ASP A 170 9.37 -12.44 26.37
C ASP A 170 8.65 -11.13 25.94
N LYS A 171 9.03 -10.49 24.82
CA LYS A 171 8.39 -9.23 24.36
C LYS A 171 7.73 -9.26 22.98
N ASN A 172 7.94 -10.29 22.17
CA ASN A 172 7.44 -10.32 20.78
C ASN A 172 6.27 -11.29 20.53
N ALA A 173 5.88 -12.10 21.52
CA ALA A 173 4.85 -13.12 21.34
C ALA A 173 3.41 -12.56 21.20
N ASN A 174 3.17 -11.29 21.57
CA ASN A 174 1.81 -10.74 21.68
C ASN A 174 1.50 -9.56 20.73
N GLN A 175 2.27 -9.32 19.66
CA GLN A 175 2.09 -8.13 18.80
C GLN A 175 1.72 -8.42 17.32
N ASN A 176 1.40 -9.67 16.97
CA ASN A 176 1.14 -10.07 15.58
C ASN A 176 -0.31 -10.55 15.32
N GLN A 177 -1.28 -10.13 16.15
CA GLN A 177 -2.69 -10.39 15.86
C GLN A 177 -3.22 -9.33 14.89
N GLN A 178 -2.99 -9.55 13.60
CA GLN A 178 -3.56 -8.76 12.52
C GLN A 178 -4.61 -9.60 11.81
N THR A 179 -5.85 -9.14 11.79
CA THR A 179 -6.90 -9.79 10.99
C THR A 179 -7.04 -9.03 9.69
N GLN A 180 -6.65 -9.70 8.58
CA GLN A 180 -6.86 -9.18 7.23
C GLN A 180 -8.31 -9.39 6.84
N GLN A 181 -9.01 -8.31 6.50
CA GLN A 181 -10.34 -8.36 5.96
C GLN A 181 -10.34 -7.88 4.52
N THR A 182 -10.80 -8.78 3.65
CA THR A 182 -11.04 -8.56 2.25
C THR A 182 -12.43 -7.97 2.05
N THR A 183 -12.52 -6.75 1.52
CA THR A 183 -13.80 -6.11 1.17
C THR A 183 -13.96 -6.12 -0.34
N GLY A 184 -14.76 -7.06 -0.84
CA GLY A 184 -15.15 -7.14 -2.24
C GLY A 184 -16.29 -6.18 -2.55
N THR A 185 -16.14 -5.38 -3.60
CA THR A 185 -17.27 -4.81 -4.33
C THR A 185 -17.03 -5.12 -5.80
N GLU A 186 -17.74 -6.13 -6.31
CA GLU A 186 -17.82 -6.44 -7.73
C GLU A 186 -18.86 -5.56 -8.42
N THR A 187 -18.53 -5.10 -9.62
CA THR A 187 -19.34 -4.99 -10.87
C THR A 187 -18.43 -4.18 -11.84
N SER A 188 -17.98 -4.68 -12.98
CA SER A 188 -18.79 -5.09 -14.14
C SER A 188 -18.28 -6.32 -14.87
N GLN A 189 -19.27 -7.06 -15.37
CA GLN A 189 -19.22 -8.23 -16.23
C GLN A 189 -18.64 -7.89 -17.62
N VAL A 190 -17.79 -8.78 -18.15
CA VAL A 190 -17.82 -9.18 -19.56
C VAL A 190 -17.68 -10.70 -19.61
N SER A 191 -18.78 -11.36 -19.93
CA SER A 191 -18.84 -12.78 -20.28
C SER A 191 -18.35 -12.95 -21.72
N GLY A 192 -17.41 -13.87 -21.93
CA GLY A 192 -17.03 -14.39 -23.23
C GLY A 192 -17.06 -15.91 -23.17
N GLN A 193 -18.24 -16.50 -23.38
CA GLN A 193 -18.37 -17.90 -23.76
C GLN A 193 -18.61 -17.96 -25.27
N GLU A 194 -17.67 -18.57 -25.98
CA GLU A 194 -17.85 -18.98 -27.37
C GLU A 194 -18.26 -20.46 -27.38
N GLN A 195 -19.51 -20.73 -27.74
CA GLN A 195 -19.84 -21.92 -28.52
C GLN A 195 -21.14 -21.71 -29.31
N THR A 196 -21.03 -22.10 -30.58
CA THR A 196 -21.89 -21.94 -31.75
C THR A 196 -23.19 -22.76 -31.75
N VAL A 197 -24.16 -22.31 -32.57
CA VAL A 197 -25.02 -23.07 -33.54
C VAL A 197 -26.52 -22.67 -33.50
N ASP A 198 -26.93 -22.06 -34.61
CA ASP A 198 -28.20 -22.05 -35.37
C ASP A 198 -29.53 -21.55 -34.76
N LYS A 199 -30.08 -20.46 -35.33
CA LYS A 199 -31.10 -20.46 -36.41
C LYS A 199 -32.02 -19.22 -36.34
N GLU A 200 -32.19 -18.61 -37.50
CA GLU A 200 -33.00 -17.44 -37.89
C GLU A 200 -34.48 -17.48 -37.46
N THR A 201 -35.02 -16.34 -37.04
CA THR A 201 -36.37 -15.82 -37.41
C THR A 201 -36.53 -14.36 -36.97
N ASP A 202 -37.02 -13.54 -37.89
CA ASP A 202 -37.23 -12.09 -37.78
C ASP A 202 -38.49 -11.67 -36.98
N ALA A 203 -38.32 -10.52 -36.33
CA ALA A 203 -39.25 -9.41 -36.07
C ALA A 203 -40.64 -9.65 -35.42
N VAL A 204 -40.94 -8.90 -34.35
CA VAL A 204 -41.95 -7.81 -34.34
C VAL A 204 -41.83 -6.94 -33.07
N ASN A 205 -41.71 -5.64 -33.33
CA ASN A 205 -42.15 -4.40 -32.66
C ASN A 205 -42.96 -4.46 -31.34
N GLY A 206 -42.70 -3.51 -30.43
CA GLY A 206 -43.56 -3.24 -29.26
C GLY A 206 -43.04 -2.17 -28.31
N ASN A 207 -43.11 -0.91 -28.73
CA ASN A 207 -42.87 0.31 -27.96
C ASN A 207 -43.82 0.40 -26.72
N THR A 208 -43.35 0.80 -25.54
CA THR A 208 -44.13 1.61 -24.59
C THR A 208 -43.21 2.44 -23.70
N LYS A 209 -43.59 3.71 -23.64
CA LYS A 209 -42.99 4.88 -23.02
C LYS A 209 -43.50 5.02 -21.59
N ASP A 210 -42.76 5.76 -20.77
CA ASP A 210 -43.21 6.65 -19.67
C ASP A 210 -42.31 6.49 -18.43
N GLU A 211 -41.92 7.50 -17.66
CA GLU A 211 -41.67 8.93 -17.86
C GLU A 211 -40.95 9.37 -16.56
N ILE A 212 -39.74 9.94 -16.70
CA ILE A 212 -39.13 11.05 -15.92
C ILE A 212 -39.17 10.99 -14.37
N LYS A 213 -37.99 11.04 -13.73
CA LYS A 213 -37.53 12.25 -13.01
C LYS A 213 -36.04 12.23 -12.63
N THR A 214 -35.41 13.27 -13.14
CA THR A 214 -34.10 13.87 -12.90
C THR A 214 -33.80 14.14 -11.43
N GLU A 215 -32.60 13.80 -10.94
CA GLU A 215 -31.84 14.70 -10.08
C GLU A 215 -30.31 14.48 -10.12
N LYS A 216 -29.63 15.52 -10.64
CA LYS A 216 -28.27 16.02 -10.36
C LYS A 216 -27.07 15.06 -10.42
N GLU A 217 -26.47 15.09 -11.60
CA GLU A 217 -25.07 14.83 -11.88
C GLU A 217 -24.20 15.93 -11.24
N GLU A 218 -23.30 15.58 -10.32
CA GLU A 218 -22.25 16.47 -9.83
C GLU A 218 -20.90 15.99 -10.40
N GLU A 219 -20.32 16.84 -11.24
CA GLU A 219 -19.09 16.61 -12.01
C GLU A 219 -17.91 16.23 -11.10
N ASN A 220 -17.41 14.99 -11.18
CA ASN A 220 -16.02 14.70 -10.80
C ASN A 220 -15.10 15.20 -11.91
N LYS A 221 -14.81 16.51 -11.90
CA LYS A 221 -13.72 17.05 -12.72
C LYS A 221 -12.39 16.59 -12.11
N THR A 222 -11.61 15.93 -12.96
CA THR A 222 -10.17 15.74 -12.83
C THR A 222 -9.49 17.05 -12.39
N PRO A 223 -8.68 17.09 -11.32
CA PRO A 223 -7.76 18.20 -11.15
C PRO A 223 -6.61 18.03 -12.12
N LEU A 224 -6.71 18.76 -13.24
CA LEU A 224 -5.59 19.16 -14.07
C LEU A 224 -4.60 19.94 -13.20
N ALA A 225 -3.30 19.69 -13.40
CA ALA A 225 -2.20 20.27 -12.64
C ALA A 225 -2.34 21.80 -12.52
N GLY A 226 -2.60 22.27 -11.30
CA GLY A 226 -2.70 23.68 -10.91
C GLY A 226 -1.49 24.10 -10.09
N LEU A 227 -0.83 25.14 -10.58
CA LEU A 227 0.36 25.80 -10.06
C LEU A 227 -0.07 26.96 -9.12
N PHE A 228 0.46 26.97 -7.89
CA PHE A 228 0.50 28.05 -6.87
C PHE A 228 -0.76 28.48 -6.09
N GLY A 229 -0.56 28.67 -4.76
CA GLY A 229 -1.46 29.29 -3.77
C GLY A 229 -1.43 28.57 -2.41
N ASN A 230 -0.32 28.59 -1.67
CA ASN A 230 -0.03 29.44 -0.48
C ASN A 230 -0.88 29.16 0.77
N ASP A 231 -0.33 28.38 1.72
CA ASP A 231 -0.20 28.79 3.13
C ASP A 231 0.90 28.00 3.88
N HIS A 232 1.53 28.66 4.85
CA HIS A 232 2.89 28.48 5.36
C HIS A 232 3.17 27.24 6.25
N SER A 233 4.25 26.48 5.98
CA SER A 233 5.48 26.40 6.83
C SER A 233 6.36 25.17 6.52
N ASN A 234 7.66 25.42 6.27
CA ASN A 234 8.82 24.53 6.03
C ASN A 234 9.23 24.21 4.57
N ILE A 235 10.04 25.13 4.01
CA ILE A 235 10.97 24.99 2.88
C ILE A 235 12.30 24.44 3.45
N GLY A 236 13.11 23.59 2.81
CA GLY A 236 13.14 22.99 1.47
C GLY A 236 14.00 21.71 1.52
N TYR A 237 13.84 20.73 0.63
CA TYR A 237 14.43 20.71 -0.70
C TYR A 237 13.54 19.90 -1.65
N LEU A 238 13.01 20.53 -2.70
CA LEU A 238 12.45 19.84 -3.85
C LEU A 238 12.80 20.65 -5.10
N ALA A 239 13.95 20.33 -5.70
CA ALA A 239 14.36 20.88 -6.98
C ALA A 239 15.17 19.84 -7.76
N ALA A 240 14.48 18.91 -8.44
CA ALA A 240 15.09 18.05 -9.44
C ALA A 240 14.12 17.79 -10.60
N GLY A 241 13.51 18.85 -11.12
CA GLY A 241 12.73 18.82 -12.37
C GLY A 241 13.27 19.76 -13.45
N ALA A 242 13.95 20.85 -13.07
CA ALA A 242 14.47 21.84 -14.01
C ALA A 242 16.00 21.95 -14.04
N GLY A 243 16.71 21.42 -13.03
CA GLY A 243 18.18 21.50 -12.94
C GLY A 243 18.91 20.57 -13.90
N CYS A 244 18.34 19.39 -14.21
CA CYS A 244 19.00 18.40 -15.05
C CYS A 244 19.12 18.86 -16.51
N LEU A 245 18.15 19.61 -17.03
CA LEU A 245 18.24 20.16 -18.38
C LEU A 245 19.33 21.23 -18.51
N LEU A 246 19.49 22.11 -17.52
CA LEU A 246 20.57 23.10 -17.53
C LEU A 246 21.96 22.46 -17.31
N PHE A 247 22.05 21.41 -16.48
CA PHE A 247 23.30 20.69 -16.26
C PHE A 247 23.73 19.88 -17.50
N LEU A 248 22.78 19.27 -18.23
CA LEU A 248 23.04 18.60 -19.50
C LEU A 248 23.44 19.59 -20.60
N ILE A 249 22.84 20.79 -20.65
CA ILE A 249 23.24 21.85 -21.58
C ILE A 249 24.66 22.35 -21.26
N LEU A 250 25.03 22.53 -19.98
CA LEU A 250 26.38 22.92 -19.56
C LEU A 250 27.44 21.86 -19.90
N LEU A 251 27.13 20.57 -19.71
CA LEU A 251 28.02 19.47 -20.11
C LEU A 251 28.21 19.39 -21.63
N PHE A 252 27.16 19.67 -22.41
CA PHE A 252 27.25 19.73 -23.86
C PHE A 252 28.17 20.86 -24.34
N PHE A 253 28.10 22.06 -23.73
CA PHE A 253 29.00 23.17 -24.06
C PHE A 253 30.45 22.93 -23.64
N TRP A 254 30.70 22.27 -22.51
CA TRP A 254 32.06 21.88 -22.12
C TRP A 254 32.68 20.83 -23.05
N LYS A 255 31.89 19.85 -23.51
CA LYS A 255 32.37 18.86 -24.47
C LYS A 255 32.67 19.47 -25.84
N LYS A 256 31.91 20.50 -26.27
CA LYS A 256 32.17 21.24 -27.51
C LYS A 256 33.46 22.08 -27.46
N ARG A 257 33.71 22.81 -26.35
CA ARG A 257 34.95 23.61 -26.17
C ARG A 257 36.22 22.76 -26.13
N LYS A 258 36.14 21.48 -25.73
CA LYS A 258 37.32 20.60 -25.69
C LYS A 258 37.75 20.15 -27.09
N LYS A 259 36.80 19.91 -27.99
CA LYS A 259 37.09 19.56 -29.40
C LYS A 259 37.74 20.71 -30.18
N GLU A 260 37.36 21.95 -29.91
CA GLU A 260 37.94 23.13 -30.56
C GLU A 260 39.42 23.36 -30.17
N LYS A 261 39.85 22.85 -29.01
CA LYS A 261 41.26 22.95 -28.55
C LYS A 261 42.16 21.83 -29.09
N GLU A 262 41.57 20.73 -29.56
CA GLU A 262 42.31 19.59 -30.16
C GLU A 262 42.51 19.75 -31.67
N THR A 263 41.90 20.78 -32.30
CA THR A 263 42.01 21.04 -33.75
C THR A 263 42.94 22.22 -34.08
N GLN A 264 43.62 22.80 -33.08
CA GLN A 264 44.56 23.92 -33.24
C GLN A 264 45.97 23.58 -32.74
N GLN A 265 46.35 22.30 -32.76
CA GLN A 265 47.72 21.85 -32.54
C GLN A 265 48.22 21.03 -33.73
#